data_AF-A0A7V3AEJ5-F1
#
_entry.id   AF-A0A7V3AEJ5-F1
#
_cell.length_a   1.000
_cell.length_b   1.000
_cell.length_c   1.000
_cell.angle_alpha   90.00
_cell.angle_beta   90.00
_cell.angle_gamma   90.00
#
_symmetry.space_group_name_H-M   'P 1'
#
loop_
_entity.id
_entity.type
_entity.pdbx_description
1 polymer ?
#
loop_
_entity_poly.entity_id
_entity_poly.type
_entity_poly.pdbx_seq_one_letter_code
_entity_poly.pdbx_strand_id
1 'polypeptide(L)'
;MNLCHPQSPLAGDPVLLTNLLNYLDKHLDVWFKGERLVDQFHSPNPHRTYMLLSAVYPDLIPPSLKTKWDTACTRQADDLVKRRGGAFLSPSGHCNTNHDIHYVHALYCAARLLNKPEYIKYAEGGLKMIERQWLADGAFEYNENAMPVLFYHGLCTWQLANIWLLSGNPLAKDLIVRQWWYFPLELDDRWGLSNYSLSVGYKQYQELAPRGQMEFCYYISSVSGSRENYALAENEIKNARFWVGQPSLFQAQFYRNDLTPLPLPDN
;
A
#
# COMPACT_ATOMS: atom_id res chain seq x y z
N MET A 1 -9.94 -7.02 16.39
CA MET A 1 -8.91 -6.58 15.43
C MET A 1 -7.89 -5.80 16.25
N ASN A 2 -6.59 -5.97 16.03
CA ASN A 2 -5.55 -5.20 16.72
C ASN A 2 -4.95 -4.16 15.74
N LEU A 3 -4.40 -3.06 16.25
CA LEU A 3 -3.71 -2.07 15.42
C LEU A 3 -2.47 -2.69 14.74
N CYS A 4 -1.77 -3.57 15.44
CA CYS A 4 -0.56 -4.27 14.97
C CYS A 4 -0.70 -5.78 15.17
N HIS A 5 0.18 -6.55 14.52
CA HIS A 5 0.39 -7.96 14.83
C HIS A 5 0.83 -8.10 16.31
N PRO A 6 0.39 -9.14 17.06
CA PRO A 6 0.72 -9.29 18.48
C PRO A 6 2.22 -9.36 18.80
N GLN A 7 3.03 -9.83 17.85
CA GLN A 7 4.48 -9.91 18.00
C GLN A 7 5.22 -8.64 17.55
N SER A 8 4.52 -7.65 17.00
CA SER A 8 5.16 -6.41 16.57
C SER A 8 5.71 -5.65 17.78
N PRO A 9 6.91 -5.03 17.69
CA PRO A 9 7.45 -4.19 18.75
C PRO A 9 6.60 -2.92 19.00
N LEU A 10 5.69 -2.57 18.09
CA LEU A 10 4.75 -1.47 18.25
C LEU A 10 3.42 -1.89 18.92
N ALA A 11 3.26 -3.17 19.25
CA ALA A 11 2.05 -3.67 19.89
C ALA A 11 1.89 -3.06 21.29
N GLY A 12 0.82 -2.29 21.49
CA GLY A 12 0.52 -1.63 22.76
C GLY A 12 1.26 -0.32 23.00
N ASP A 13 2.02 0.21 22.03
CA ASP A 13 2.70 1.50 22.16
C ASP A 13 1.69 2.67 22.16
N PRO A 14 1.55 3.45 23.26
CA PRO A 14 0.64 4.59 23.30
C PRO A 14 1.06 5.76 22.40
N VAL A 15 2.36 5.86 22.04
CA VAL A 15 2.85 6.90 21.13
C VAL A 15 2.31 6.68 19.72
N LEU A 16 2.21 5.41 19.28
CA LEU A 16 1.59 5.06 18.01
C LEU A 16 0.14 5.57 17.95
N LEU A 17 -0.65 5.29 18.98
CA LEU A 17 -2.05 5.71 19.04
C LEU A 17 -2.21 7.23 18.96
N THR A 18 -1.39 7.97 19.72
CA THR A 18 -1.39 9.44 19.70
C THR A 18 -1.05 9.99 18.31
N ASN A 19 -0.04 9.42 17.65
CA ASN A 19 0.36 9.81 16.31
C ASN A 19 -0.73 9.54 15.26
N LEU A 20 -1.45 8.43 15.38
CA LEU A 20 -2.55 8.09 14.46
C LEU A 20 -3.73 9.05 14.62
N LEU A 21 -4.10 9.41 15.85
CA LEU A 21 -5.17 10.39 16.11
C LEU A 21 -4.81 11.78 15.56
N ASN A 22 -3.59 12.26 15.83
CA ASN A 22 -3.09 13.54 15.30
C ASN A 22 -3.04 13.54 13.77
N TYR A 23 -2.64 12.42 13.17
CA TYR A 23 -2.65 12.26 11.72
C TYR A 23 -4.07 12.37 11.16
N LEU A 24 -5.03 11.64 11.72
CA LEU A 24 -6.41 11.67 11.26
C LEU A 24 -7.03 13.06 11.39
N ASP A 25 -6.86 13.73 12.53
CA ASP A 25 -7.44 15.05 12.72
C ASP A 25 -6.92 16.04 11.68
N LYS A 26 -5.60 16.05 11.44
CA LYS A 26 -4.98 16.91 10.43
C LYS A 26 -5.52 16.62 9.01
N HIS A 27 -5.64 15.35 8.63
CA HIS A 27 -5.95 14.99 7.23
C HIS A 27 -7.46 15.02 6.94
N LEU A 28 -8.27 14.53 7.88
CA LEU A 28 -9.72 14.52 7.72
C LEU A 28 -10.33 15.90 7.92
N ASP A 29 -9.70 16.82 8.67
CA ASP A 29 -10.12 18.21 8.71
C ASP A 29 -9.98 18.91 7.35
N VAL A 30 -8.87 18.67 6.64
CA VAL A 30 -8.65 19.16 5.27
C VAL A 30 -9.74 18.61 4.33
N TRP A 31 -10.00 17.31 4.37
CA TRP A 31 -11.06 16.69 3.55
C TRP A 31 -12.46 17.22 3.89
N PHE A 32 -12.74 17.46 5.17
CA PHE A 32 -14.00 18.03 5.63
C PHE A 32 -14.23 19.45 5.09
N LYS A 33 -13.17 20.25 4.95
CA LYS A 33 -13.21 21.56 4.28
C LYS A 33 -13.40 21.48 2.75
N GLY A 34 -13.35 20.27 2.19
CA GLY A 34 -13.51 20.03 0.75
C GLY A 34 -12.22 20.16 -0.03
N GLU A 35 -11.10 20.37 0.66
CA GLU A 35 -9.79 20.37 0.05
C GLU A 35 -9.37 18.94 -0.31
N ARG A 36 -8.76 18.79 -1.48
CA ARG A 36 -8.10 17.55 -1.87
C ARG A 36 -6.69 17.57 -1.32
N LEU A 37 -6.28 16.49 -0.67
CA LEU A 37 -4.84 16.24 -0.57
C LEU A 37 -4.35 15.86 -1.96
N VAL A 38 -3.46 16.67 -2.50
CA VAL A 38 -2.93 16.56 -3.87
C VAL A 38 -1.99 15.33 -4.01
N ASP A 39 -1.86 14.53 -2.96
CA ASP A 39 -0.78 13.57 -2.84
C ASP A 39 -1.27 12.12 -2.81
N GLN A 40 -0.88 11.38 -3.86
CA GLN A 40 -0.98 9.93 -4.03
C GLN A 40 -0.53 9.15 -2.77
N PHE A 41 0.48 9.64 -2.03
CA PHE A 41 1.01 8.96 -0.85
C PHE A 41 0.08 9.02 0.38
N HIS A 42 -0.84 9.98 0.40
CA HIS A 42 -1.76 10.21 1.53
C HIS A 42 -3.17 9.69 1.27
N SER A 43 -3.54 9.30 0.05
CA SER A 43 -4.96 9.13 -0.30
C SER A 43 -5.69 7.93 0.35
N PRO A 44 -5.10 6.74 0.56
CA PRO A 44 -5.81 5.65 1.25
C PRO A 44 -5.63 5.68 2.78
N ASN A 45 -4.59 6.36 3.28
CA ASN A 45 -4.17 6.19 4.66
C ASN A 45 -5.15 6.77 5.70
N PRO A 46 -5.83 7.91 5.47
CA PRO A 46 -6.83 8.41 6.41
C PRO A 46 -8.05 7.49 6.51
N HIS A 47 -8.61 6.99 5.39
CA HIS A 47 -9.70 6.01 5.42
C HIS A 47 -9.27 4.75 6.18
N ARG A 48 -8.09 4.22 5.87
CA ARG A 48 -7.60 2.99 6.49
C ARG A 48 -7.31 3.16 7.97
N THR A 49 -6.63 4.24 8.35
CA THR A 49 -6.28 4.55 9.74
C THR A 49 -7.55 4.76 10.57
N TYR A 50 -8.53 5.49 10.03
CA TYR A 50 -9.81 5.71 10.69
C TYR A 50 -10.61 4.42 10.83
N MET A 51 -10.62 3.56 9.81
CA MET A 51 -11.24 2.24 9.90
C MET A 51 -10.61 1.38 11.01
N LEU A 52 -9.27 1.35 11.10
CA LEU A 52 -8.58 0.60 12.15
C LEU A 52 -8.89 1.19 13.53
N LEU A 53 -8.77 2.50 13.72
CA LEU A 53 -9.06 3.14 15.01
C LEU A 53 -10.52 2.94 15.43
N SER A 54 -11.47 3.06 14.51
CA SER A 54 -12.90 2.81 14.80
C SER A 54 -13.19 1.36 15.21
N ALA A 55 -12.39 0.41 14.71
CA ALA A 55 -12.57 -1.01 15.03
C ALA A 55 -11.89 -1.43 16.34
N VAL A 56 -10.79 -0.79 16.72
CA VAL A 56 -9.99 -1.18 17.90
C VAL A 56 -10.28 -0.29 19.11
N TYR A 57 -10.47 1.01 18.90
CA TYR A 57 -10.68 2.01 19.96
C TYR A 57 -11.84 2.94 19.62
N PRO A 58 -13.07 2.42 19.46
CA PRO A 58 -14.24 3.24 19.09
C PRO A 58 -14.51 4.38 20.07
N ASP A 59 -14.26 4.16 21.36
CA ASP A 59 -14.53 5.13 22.43
C ASP A 59 -13.59 6.35 22.40
N LEU A 60 -12.47 6.27 21.68
CA LEU A 60 -11.55 7.40 21.49
C LEU A 60 -12.01 8.37 20.41
N ILE A 61 -13.12 8.08 19.73
CA ILE A 61 -13.67 8.89 18.64
C ILE A 61 -15.03 9.45 19.09
N PRO A 62 -15.07 10.68 19.65
CA PRO A 62 -16.30 11.35 20.04
C PRO A 62 -17.33 11.39 18.89
N PRO A 63 -18.65 11.34 19.19
CA PRO A 63 -19.69 11.33 18.15
C PRO A 63 -19.61 12.50 17.14
N SER A 64 -19.20 13.68 17.60
CA SER A 64 -19.00 14.86 16.74
C SER A 64 -17.85 14.66 15.75
N LEU A 65 -16.72 14.12 16.19
CA LEU A 65 -15.59 13.78 15.33
C LEU A 65 -15.93 12.64 14.37
N LYS A 66 -16.60 11.60 14.87
CA LYS A 66 -17.08 10.49 14.04
C LYS A 66 -17.92 11.00 12.86
N THR A 67 -18.90 11.86 13.13
CA THR A 67 -19.77 12.44 12.11
C THR A 67 -19.00 13.27 11.08
N LYS A 68 -18.05 14.10 11.55
CA LYS A 68 -17.16 14.90 10.71
C LYS A 68 -16.31 14.02 9.79
N TRP A 69 -15.67 13.00 10.36
CA TRP A 69 -14.77 12.09 9.67
C TRP A 69 -15.50 11.19 8.67
N ASP A 70 -16.68 10.66 9.03
CA ASP A 70 -17.55 9.89 8.11
C ASP A 70 -17.95 10.74 6.90
N THR A 71 -18.29 12.02 7.13
CA THR A 71 -18.66 12.97 6.06
C THR A 71 -17.47 13.23 5.14
N ALA A 72 -16.28 13.45 5.70
CA ALA A 72 -15.05 13.67 4.96
C ALA A 72 -14.67 12.45 4.10
N CYS A 73 -14.69 11.26 4.69
CA CYS A 73 -14.41 10.01 3.99
C CYS A 73 -15.43 9.71 2.88
N THR A 74 -16.72 9.99 3.12
CA THR A 74 -17.78 9.84 2.12
C THR A 74 -17.54 10.75 0.93
N ARG A 75 -17.30 12.04 1.18
CA ARG A 75 -17.06 13.02 0.11
C ARG A 75 -15.88 12.64 -0.77
N GLN A 76 -14.77 12.18 -0.18
CA GLN A 76 -13.61 11.75 -0.95
C GLN A 76 -13.86 10.49 -1.77
N ALA A 77 -14.55 9.49 -1.20
CA ALA A 77 -14.90 8.28 -1.94
C ALA A 77 -15.83 8.60 -3.13
N ASP A 78 -16.84 9.45 -2.92
CA ASP A 78 -17.75 9.87 -3.97
C ASP A 78 -17.04 10.69 -5.07
N ASP A 79 -16.13 11.60 -4.71
CA ASP A 79 -15.31 12.34 -5.68
C ASP A 79 -14.39 11.42 -6.50
N LEU A 80 -13.80 10.41 -5.86
CA LEU A 80 -12.98 9.40 -6.52
C LEU A 80 -13.81 8.59 -7.52
N VAL A 81 -14.97 8.08 -7.11
CA VAL A 81 -15.90 7.36 -8.02
C VAL A 81 -16.30 8.25 -9.19
N LYS A 82 -16.63 9.52 -8.94
CA LYS A 82 -16.99 10.48 -10.00
C LYS A 82 -15.86 10.69 -11.01
N ARG A 83 -14.60 10.76 -10.56
CA ARG A 83 -13.44 11.04 -11.42
C ARG A 83 -12.90 9.80 -12.14
N ARG A 84 -12.80 8.66 -11.45
CA ARG A 84 -12.12 7.45 -11.95
C ARG A 84 -13.05 6.28 -12.18
N GLY A 85 -14.26 6.27 -11.61
CA GLY A 85 -15.18 5.13 -11.70
C GLY A 85 -15.50 4.72 -13.13
N GLY A 86 -15.67 5.68 -14.05
CA GLY A 86 -15.87 5.39 -15.47
C GLY A 86 -14.68 4.67 -16.12
N ALA A 87 -13.44 5.09 -15.81
CA ALA A 87 -12.24 4.45 -16.31
C ALA A 87 -12.07 3.03 -15.74
N PHE A 88 -12.30 2.86 -14.43
CA PHE A 88 -12.22 1.57 -13.75
C PHE A 88 -13.21 0.53 -14.29
N LEU A 89 -14.35 0.96 -14.82
CA LEU A 89 -15.34 0.06 -15.42
C LEU A 89 -15.18 -0.10 -16.93
N SER A 90 -14.25 0.62 -17.57
CA SER A 90 -14.03 0.56 -19.00
C SER A 90 -13.00 -0.52 -19.40
N PRO A 91 -13.29 -1.36 -20.42
CA PRO A 91 -12.30 -2.24 -21.02
C PRO A 91 -11.12 -1.49 -21.66
N SER A 92 -11.26 -0.21 -21.98
CA SER A 92 -10.19 0.64 -22.54
C SER A 92 -9.81 1.80 -21.62
N GLY A 93 -10.10 1.67 -20.32
CA GLY A 93 -9.74 2.69 -19.33
C GLY A 93 -8.23 2.92 -19.28
N HIS A 94 -7.82 4.19 -19.37
CA HIS A 94 -6.42 4.56 -19.20
C HIS A 94 -6.01 4.34 -17.74
N CYS A 95 -4.94 3.57 -17.55
CA CYS A 95 -4.40 3.20 -16.24
C CYS A 95 -3.13 3.99 -15.95
N ASN A 96 -3.09 4.63 -14.78
CA ASN A 96 -1.88 5.12 -14.18
C ASN A 96 -1.62 4.27 -12.93
N THR A 97 -0.79 3.24 -13.05
CA THR A 97 -0.75 2.13 -12.08
C THR A 97 -0.45 2.58 -10.66
N ASN A 98 0.56 3.43 -10.46
CA ASN A 98 0.91 3.94 -9.13
C ASN A 98 -0.23 4.78 -8.54
N HIS A 99 -0.91 5.63 -9.31
CA HIS A 99 -2.02 6.42 -8.79
C HIS A 99 -3.27 5.59 -8.54
N ASP A 100 -3.64 4.75 -9.50
CA ASP A 100 -4.90 4.04 -9.50
C ASP A 100 -4.95 2.95 -8.42
N ILE A 101 -3.82 2.31 -8.07
CA ILE A 101 -3.80 1.33 -6.98
C ILE A 101 -4.10 1.98 -5.61
N HIS A 102 -3.64 3.22 -5.37
CA HIS A 102 -4.00 3.98 -4.17
C HIS A 102 -5.51 4.27 -4.13
N TYR A 103 -6.10 4.60 -5.27
CA TYR A 103 -7.55 4.83 -5.37
C TYR A 103 -8.37 3.56 -5.15
N VAL A 104 -7.92 2.43 -5.72
CA VAL A 104 -8.54 1.12 -5.50
C VAL A 104 -8.50 0.77 -4.01
N HIS A 105 -7.36 0.92 -3.34
CA HIS A 105 -7.25 0.67 -1.90
C HIS A 105 -8.16 1.60 -1.08
N ALA A 106 -8.22 2.90 -1.42
CA ALA A 106 -9.09 3.86 -0.77
C ALA A 106 -10.58 3.45 -0.87
N LEU A 107 -11.01 2.96 -2.04
CA LEU A 107 -12.38 2.47 -2.24
C LEU A 107 -12.69 1.22 -1.42
N TYR A 108 -11.76 0.27 -1.31
CA TYR A 108 -11.93 -0.89 -0.41
C TYR A 108 -12.07 -0.45 1.06
N CYS A 109 -11.26 0.52 1.49
CA CYS A 109 -11.35 1.07 2.85
C CYS A 109 -12.69 1.77 3.06
N ALA A 110 -13.09 2.64 2.13
CA ALA A 110 -14.33 3.40 2.20
C ALA A 110 -15.55 2.47 2.21
N ALA A 111 -15.58 1.43 1.37
CA ALA A 111 -16.66 0.45 1.33
C ALA A 111 -16.91 -0.18 2.69
N ARG A 112 -15.82 -0.58 3.36
CA ARG A 112 -15.86 -1.24 4.66
C ARG A 112 -16.15 -0.27 5.81
N LEU A 113 -15.48 0.87 5.84
CA LEU A 113 -15.63 1.91 6.87
C LEU A 113 -17.04 2.50 6.89
N LEU A 114 -17.59 2.81 5.70
CA LEU A 114 -18.86 3.52 5.55
C LEU A 114 -20.04 2.59 5.31
N ASN A 115 -19.82 1.27 5.29
CA ASN A 115 -20.81 0.25 4.95
C ASN A 115 -21.49 0.51 3.59
N LYS A 116 -20.67 0.84 2.57
CA LYS A 116 -21.09 1.18 1.21
C LYS A 116 -20.54 0.16 0.19
N PRO A 117 -21.19 -1.01 0.06
CA PRO A 117 -20.68 -2.10 -0.80
C PRO A 117 -20.60 -1.70 -2.28
N GLU A 118 -21.33 -0.67 -2.72
CA GLU A 118 -21.29 -0.16 -4.09
C GLU A 118 -19.89 0.31 -4.53
N TYR A 119 -19.03 0.74 -3.60
CA TYR A 119 -17.66 1.13 -3.91
C TYR A 119 -16.77 -0.06 -4.33
N ILE A 120 -17.10 -1.28 -3.90
CA ILE A 120 -16.36 -2.49 -4.24
C ILE A 120 -16.37 -2.73 -5.74
N LYS A 121 -17.49 -2.49 -6.42
CA LYS A 121 -17.59 -2.64 -7.88
C LYS A 121 -16.52 -1.82 -8.62
N TYR A 122 -16.30 -0.58 -8.18
CA TYR A 122 -15.28 0.29 -8.77
C TYR A 122 -13.87 -0.14 -8.38
N ALA A 123 -13.67 -0.57 -7.14
CA ALA A 123 -12.39 -1.08 -6.67
C ALA A 123 -11.95 -2.33 -7.44
N GLU A 124 -12.85 -3.29 -7.65
CA GLU A 124 -12.60 -4.50 -8.44
C GLU A 124 -12.37 -4.20 -9.92
N GLY A 125 -13.12 -3.26 -10.50
CA GLY A 125 -12.88 -2.77 -11.86
C GLY A 125 -11.48 -2.16 -12.02
N GLY A 126 -11.08 -1.30 -11.08
CA GLY A 126 -9.76 -0.70 -11.05
C GLY A 126 -8.64 -1.73 -10.87
N LEU A 127 -8.85 -2.75 -10.03
CA LEU A 127 -7.87 -3.83 -9.85
C LEU A 127 -7.67 -4.65 -11.14
N LYS A 128 -8.75 -4.96 -11.87
CA LYS A 128 -8.68 -5.59 -13.20
C LYS A 128 -8.06 -4.69 -14.25
N MET A 129 -8.16 -3.37 -14.10
CA MET A 129 -7.46 -2.42 -14.97
C MET A 129 -5.95 -2.44 -14.71
N ILE A 130 -5.54 -2.49 -13.44
CA ILE A 130 -4.13 -2.60 -13.02
C ILE A 130 -3.52 -3.94 -13.45
N GLU A 131 -4.25 -5.05 -13.34
CA GLU A 131 -3.80 -6.37 -13.81
C GLU A 131 -3.35 -6.34 -15.28
N ARG A 132 -3.99 -5.52 -16.13
CA ARG A 132 -3.65 -5.42 -17.55
C ARG A 132 -2.34 -4.69 -17.83
N GLN A 133 -1.78 -4.01 -16.84
CA GLN A 133 -0.48 -3.35 -16.92
C GLN A 133 0.68 -4.27 -16.52
N TRP A 134 0.38 -5.54 -16.23
CA TRP A 134 1.32 -6.52 -15.75
C TRP A 134 2.24 -7.05 -16.86
N LEU A 135 3.53 -7.16 -16.56
CA LEU A 135 4.55 -7.74 -17.43
C LEU A 135 4.96 -9.15 -16.98
N ALA A 136 5.42 -9.97 -17.92
CA ALA A 136 5.77 -11.38 -17.65
C ALA A 136 6.90 -11.55 -16.62
N ASP A 137 7.71 -10.52 -16.41
CA ASP A 137 8.89 -10.50 -15.53
C ASP A 137 8.59 -10.16 -14.07
N GLY A 138 7.36 -9.78 -13.72
CA GLY A 138 7.06 -9.29 -12.37
C GLY A 138 6.74 -7.80 -12.29
N ALA A 139 6.95 -7.04 -13.36
CA ALA A 139 6.82 -5.58 -13.34
C ALA A 139 5.40 -5.09 -13.67
N PHE A 140 5.16 -3.82 -13.36
CA PHE A 140 4.01 -3.05 -13.87
C PHE A 140 4.48 -2.00 -14.87
N GLU A 141 3.68 -1.76 -15.90
CA GLU A 141 3.72 -0.51 -16.66
C GLU A 141 2.96 0.59 -15.89
N TYR A 142 3.51 1.81 -15.84
CA TYR A 142 2.95 2.90 -15.01
C TYR A 142 2.17 3.93 -15.80
N ASN A 143 2.69 4.37 -16.94
CA ASN A 143 2.03 5.31 -17.84
C ASN A 143 2.69 5.30 -19.22
N GLU A 144 1.99 4.89 -20.28
CA GLU A 144 2.35 5.13 -21.69
C GLU A 144 3.87 5.11 -21.98
N ASN A 145 4.55 4.02 -21.58
CA ASN A 145 6.00 3.77 -21.71
C ASN A 145 6.93 4.21 -20.56
N ALA A 146 6.43 4.68 -19.42
CA ALA A 146 7.25 4.96 -18.24
C ALA A 146 7.56 3.68 -17.43
N MET A 147 8.85 3.44 -17.19
CA MET A 147 9.42 2.32 -16.42
C MET A 147 8.81 2.13 -15.02
N PRO A 148 8.81 0.89 -14.47
CA PRO A 148 8.84 0.67 -13.06
C PRO A 148 10.12 1.27 -12.48
N VAL A 149 9.93 2.02 -11.39
CA VAL A 149 11.01 2.36 -10.47
C VAL A 149 10.74 1.55 -9.22
N LEU A 150 11.78 0.99 -8.59
CA LEU A 150 11.66 0.24 -7.33
C LEU A 150 10.72 0.91 -6.32
N PHE A 151 10.82 2.23 -6.17
CA PHE A 151 9.94 3.00 -5.28
C PHE A 151 8.45 2.85 -5.61
N TYR A 152 8.06 3.15 -6.86
CA TYR A 152 6.65 3.05 -7.27
C TYR A 152 6.17 1.60 -7.33
N HIS A 153 7.07 0.65 -7.63
CA HIS A 153 6.76 -0.77 -7.55
C HIS A 153 6.45 -1.18 -6.12
N GLY A 154 7.33 -0.81 -5.19
CA GLY A 154 7.11 -1.03 -3.77
C GLY A 154 5.81 -0.43 -3.24
N LEU A 155 5.46 0.78 -3.67
CA LEU A 155 4.18 1.38 -3.32
C LEU A 155 3.01 0.57 -3.86
N CYS A 156 3.04 0.13 -5.12
CA CYS A 156 2.02 -0.76 -5.66
C CYS A 156 1.92 -2.08 -4.86
N THR A 157 3.06 -2.71 -4.55
CA THR A 157 3.14 -3.92 -3.71
C THR A 157 2.47 -3.70 -2.35
N TRP A 158 2.80 -2.58 -1.69
CA TRP A 158 2.25 -2.21 -0.39
C TRP A 158 0.73 -2.03 -0.45
N GLN A 159 0.22 -1.33 -1.47
CA GLN A 159 -1.22 -1.14 -1.65
C GLN A 159 -1.93 -2.47 -1.93
N LEU A 160 -1.38 -3.33 -2.80
CA LEU A 160 -1.92 -4.67 -3.07
C LEU A 160 -1.98 -5.53 -1.81
N ALA A 161 -0.91 -5.53 -1.00
CA ALA A 161 -0.88 -6.27 0.26
C ALA A 161 -1.99 -5.80 1.20
N ASN A 162 -2.20 -4.49 1.30
CA ASN A 162 -3.29 -3.94 2.12
C ASN A 162 -4.68 -4.29 1.57
N ILE A 163 -4.87 -4.27 0.25
CA ILE A 163 -6.11 -4.70 -0.39
C ILE A 163 -6.39 -6.16 -0.07
N TRP A 164 -5.40 -7.05 -0.21
CA TRP A 164 -5.54 -8.46 0.13
C TRP A 164 -5.89 -8.65 1.61
N LEU A 165 -5.19 -7.98 2.52
CA LEU A 165 -5.46 -8.05 3.96
C LEU A 165 -6.88 -7.58 4.31
N LEU A 166 -7.41 -6.57 3.61
CA LEU A 166 -8.75 -6.03 3.86
C LEU A 166 -9.88 -6.89 3.34
N SER A 167 -9.71 -7.39 2.13
CA SER A 167 -10.80 -7.92 1.30
C SER A 167 -10.69 -9.42 1.07
N GLY A 168 -9.51 -10.02 1.30
CA GLY A 168 -9.21 -11.37 0.87
C GLY A 168 -9.20 -11.54 -0.65
N ASN A 169 -9.16 -10.45 -1.42
CA ASN A 169 -9.30 -10.51 -2.88
C ASN A 169 -8.17 -11.36 -3.51
N PRO A 170 -8.51 -12.42 -4.27
CA PRO A 170 -7.52 -13.35 -4.81
C PRO A 170 -6.66 -12.73 -5.90
N LEU A 171 -7.18 -11.79 -6.69
CA LEU A 171 -6.40 -11.09 -7.72
C LEU A 171 -5.33 -10.21 -7.07
N ALA A 172 -5.64 -9.52 -5.97
CA ALA A 172 -4.63 -8.75 -5.24
C ALA A 172 -3.51 -9.66 -4.70
N LYS A 173 -3.87 -10.82 -4.14
CA LYS A 173 -2.89 -11.83 -3.70
C LYS A 173 -2.02 -12.31 -4.86
N ASP A 174 -2.64 -12.68 -5.97
CA ASP A 174 -1.97 -13.19 -7.16
C ASP A 174 -0.98 -12.17 -7.73
N LEU A 175 -1.39 -10.90 -7.86
CA LEU A 175 -0.49 -9.82 -8.31
C LEU A 175 0.70 -9.62 -7.37
N ILE A 176 0.57 -9.83 -6.06
CA ILE A 176 1.73 -9.80 -5.13
C ILE A 176 2.64 -11.00 -5.39
N VAL A 177 2.07 -12.20 -5.52
CA VAL A 177 2.84 -13.43 -5.73
C VAL A 177 3.60 -13.38 -7.06
N ARG A 178 3.01 -12.83 -8.12
CA ARG A 178 3.69 -12.69 -9.41
C ARG A 178 4.90 -11.73 -9.36
N GLN A 179 4.98 -10.83 -8.37
CA GLN A 179 6.15 -9.96 -8.14
C GLN A 179 7.33 -10.70 -7.49
N TRP A 180 7.23 -12.02 -7.27
CA TRP A 180 8.24 -12.83 -6.56
C TRP A 180 9.66 -12.52 -6.97
N TRP A 181 9.93 -12.46 -8.28
CA TRP A 181 11.27 -12.30 -8.81
C TRP A 181 11.66 -10.85 -9.12
N TYR A 182 10.73 -9.90 -9.04
CA TYR A 182 10.99 -8.52 -9.42
C TYR A 182 12.12 -7.91 -8.56
N PHE A 183 11.94 -7.81 -7.24
CA PHE A 183 12.95 -7.20 -6.37
C PHE A 183 14.29 -7.97 -6.34
N PRO A 184 14.31 -9.32 -6.26
CA PRO A 184 15.56 -10.06 -6.33
C PRO A 184 16.35 -9.87 -7.63
N LEU A 185 15.68 -9.72 -8.78
CA LEU A 185 16.36 -9.55 -10.07
C LEU A 185 16.77 -8.11 -10.37
N GLU A 186 16.08 -7.12 -9.80
CA GLU A 186 16.38 -5.70 -9.97
C GLU A 186 17.64 -5.23 -9.20
N LEU A 187 18.18 -6.07 -8.32
CA LEU A 187 19.39 -5.80 -7.54
C LEU A 187 20.61 -6.47 -8.19
N ASP A 188 21.65 -5.68 -8.46
CA ASP A 188 22.99 -6.14 -8.85
C ASP A 188 23.85 -6.37 -7.59
N ASP A 189 24.72 -7.37 -7.68
CA ASP A 189 25.72 -7.91 -6.75
C ASP A 189 26.59 -6.88 -5.99
N ARG A 190 26.51 -5.58 -6.31
CA ARG A 190 27.18 -4.50 -5.55
C ARG A 190 26.27 -3.43 -4.95
N TRP A 191 24.98 -3.72 -4.72
CA TRP A 191 23.97 -2.72 -4.34
C TRP A 191 23.68 -1.71 -5.47
N GLY A 192 23.94 -2.10 -6.72
CA GLY A 192 23.53 -1.38 -7.93
C GLY A 192 22.16 -1.86 -8.42
N LEU A 193 21.53 -1.10 -9.31
CA LEU A 193 20.27 -1.49 -9.95
C LEU A 193 20.57 -2.05 -11.33
N SER A 194 20.26 -3.33 -11.53
CA SER A 194 20.51 -4.04 -12.80
C SER A 194 19.50 -3.65 -13.89
N ASN A 195 18.33 -3.11 -13.51
CA ASN A 195 17.17 -2.86 -14.39
C ASN A 195 16.86 -4.08 -15.27
N TYR A 196 16.24 -5.09 -14.66
CA TYR A 196 15.84 -6.30 -15.37
C TYR A 196 14.50 -6.15 -16.11
N SER A 197 13.71 -5.12 -15.79
CA SER A 197 12.43 -4.86 -16.43
C SER A 197 12.52 -4.58 -17.94
N LEU A 198 11.57 -5.14 -18.70
CA LEU A 198 11.44 -4.95 -20.15
C LEU A 198 10.95 -3.55 -20.62
N SER A 199 10.89 -2.54 -19.75
CA SER A 199 10.30 -1.21 -20.03
C SER A 199 11.34 -0.06 -20.04
N VAL A 200 10.95 1.18 -20.42
CA VAL A 200 11.89 2.29 -20.71
C VAL A 200 12.25 3.18 -19.51
N GLY A 201 13.54 3.21 -19.18
CA GLY A 201 14.31 4.04 -18.22
C GLY A 201 13.72 5.28 -17.50
N TYR A 202 13.39 5.23 -16.21
CA TYR A 202 13.26 6.42 -15.32
C TYR A 202 14.35 6.48 -14.23
N LYS A 203 15.60 6.64 -14.66
CA LYS A 203 16.80 6.50 -13.82
C LYS A 203 16.93 7.51 -12.66
N GLN A 204 16.29 8.67 -12.71
CA GLN A 204 16.45 9.70 -11.65
C GLN A 204 15.86 9.32 -10.28
N TYR A 205 14.90 8.39 -10.23
CA TYR A 205 14.32 7.91 -8.97
C TYR A 205 14.99 6.62 -8.46
N GLN A 206 15.89 6.03 -9.24
CA GLN A 206 16.65 4.84 -8.88
C GLN A 206 17.68 5.14 -7.79
N GLU A 207 18.26 6.34 -7.79
CA GLU A 207 19.19 6.82 -6.77
C GLU A 207 18.51 7.15 -5.42
N LEU A 208 17.17 7.21 -5.37
CA LEU A 208 16.40 7.36 -4.12
C LEU A 208 16.06 6.03 -3.45
N ALA A 209 16.27 4.91 -4.15
CA ALA A 209 16.01 3.57 -3.64
C ALA A 209 17.08 2.96 -2.69
N PRO A 210 18.35 3.43 -2.59
CA PRO A 210 19.35 2.68 -1.86
C PRO A 210 19.18 2.92 -0.35
N ARG A 211 18.87 1.83 0.37
CA ARG A 211 18.99 1.60 1.83
C ARG A 211 17.77 1.78 2.74
N GLY A 212 16.57 2.00 2.20
CA GLY A 212 15.38 2.12 3.07
C GLY A 212 14.05 1.90 2.35
N GLN A 213 14.06 1.04 1.34
CA GLN A 213 12.86 0.68 0.55
C GLN A 213 12.70 -0.85 0.36
N MET A 214 13.55 -1.65 1.02
CA MET A 214 13.46 -3.12 0.96
C MET A 214 12.32 -3.67 1.83
N GLU A 215 11.68 -2.82 2.64
CA GLU A 215 10.44 -3.17 3.34
C GLU A 215 9.34 -3.67 2.40
N PHE A 216 9.36 -3.32 1.12
CA PHE A 216 8.30 -3.74 0.20
C PHE A 216 8.41 -5.23 -0.13
N CYS A 217 9.65 -5.76 -0.15
CA CYS A 217 9.93 -7.19 -0.24
C CYS A 217 9.31 -7.96 0.94
N TYR A 218 9.14 -7.30 2.09
CA TYR A 218 8.50 -7.90 3.24
C TYR A 218 7.03 -8.26 2.99
N TYR A 219 6.29 -7.42 2.25
CA TYR A 219 4.92 -7.73 1.90
C TYR A 219 4.83 -8.94 0.96
N ILE A 220 5.73 -9.03 -0.02
CA ILE A 220 5.80 -10.20 -0.91
C ILE A 220 6.09 -11.45 -0.09
N SER A 221 7.16 -11.46 0.71
CA SER A 221 7.52 -12.62 1.54
C SER A 221 6.40 -13.02 2.52
N SER A 222 5.71 -12.05 3.13
CA SER A 222 4.61 -12.31 4.06
C SER A 222 3.42 -13.00 3.38
N VAL A 223 3.15 -12.67 2.12
CA VAL A 223 2.03 -13.20 1.33
C VAL A 223 2.38 -14.51 0.61
N SER A 224 3.59 -14.58 0.04
CA SER A 224 4.03 -15.66 -0.85
C SER A 224 4.89 -16.72 -0.15
N GLY A 225 5.52 -16.38 0.97
CA GLY A 225 6.53 -17.23 1.62
C GLY A 225 7.92 -17.14 0.99
N SER A 226 8.17 -16.17 0.08
CA SER A 226 9.48 -16.00 -0.56
C SER A 226 10.57 -15.69 0.46
N ARG A 227 11.55 -16.60 0.55
CA ARG A 227 12.69 -16.46 1.44
C ARG A 227 13.74 -15.51 0.87
N GLU A 228 13.79 -15.35 -0.46
CA GLU A 228 14.63 -14.40 -1.18
C GLU A 228 14.22 -12.97 -0.84
N ASN A 229 12.93 -12.64 -0.99
CA ASN A 229 12.39 -11.34 -0.62
C ASN A 229 12.50 -11.08 0.89
N TYR A 230 12.35 -12.12 1.72
CA TYR A 230 12.55 -12.00 3.16
C TYR A 230 14.01 -11.65 3.50
N ALA A 231 14.99 -12.26 2.82
CA ALA A 231 16.41 -11.95 3.01
C ALA A 231 16.73 -10.50 2.64
N LEU A 232 16.12 -9.96 1.57
CA LEU A 232 16.27 -8.55 1.20
C LEU A 232 15.66 -7.58 2.23
N ALA A 233 14.53 -7.95 2.83
CA ALA A 233 13.84 -7.16 3.84
C ALA A 233 14.40 -7.33 5.27
N GLU A 234 15.30 -8.30 5.50
CA GLU A 234 15.65 -8.78 6.84
C GLU A 234 16.16 -7.66 7.76
N ASN A 235 17.03 -6.80 7.24
CA ASN A 235 17.59 -5.69 8.01
C ASN A 235 16.53 -4.67 8.43
N GLU A 236 15.51 -4.42 7.61
CA GLU A 236 14.44 -3.47 7.95
C GLU A 236 13.52 -4.06 9.03
N ILE A 237 13.24 -5.36 8.95
CA ILE A 237 12.44 -6.09 9.94
C ILE A 237 13.17 -6.15 11.29
N LYS A 238 14.45 -6.55 11.29
CA LYS A 238 15.26 -6.70 12.52
C LYS A 238 15.50 -5.38 13.23
N ASN A 239 15.74 -4.30 12.48
CA ASN A 239 16.02 -2.99 13.06
C ASN A 239 14.76 -2.20 13.41
N ALA A 240 13.57 -2.76 13.19
CA ALA A 240 12.30 -2.06 13.38
C ALA A 240 12.35 -0.67 12.72
N ARG A 241 13.04 -0.57 11.57
CA ARG A 241 13.14 0.67 10.78
C ARG A 241 11.85 0.84 10.01
N PHE A 242 10.80 1.03 10.79
CA PHE A 242 9.52 1.45 10.31
C PHE A 242 9.67 2.93 9.96
N TRP A 243 9.46 3.28 8.70
CA TRP A 243 9.47 4.68 8.27
C TRP A 243 8.57 5.48 9.22
N VAL A 244 9.16 6.38 9.99
CA VAL A 244 8.49 7.10 11.08
C VAL A 244 7.59 8.15 10.47
N GLY A 245 6.41 7.71 10.08
CA GLY A 245 5.40 8.51 9.41
C GLY A 245 4.64 7.71 8.37
N GLN A 246 3.71 6.84 8.82
CA GLN A 246 2.67 6.11 8.06
C GLN A 246 2.96 4.65 7.64
N PRO A 247 4.12 4.27 7.05
CA PRO A 247 4.43 2.86 6.75
C PRO A 247 4.52 1.95 7.99
N SER A 248 4.73 2.52 9.18
CA SER A 248 4.94 1.78 10.42
C SER A 248 3.75 0.96 10.91
N LEU A 249 2.51 1.48 10.82
CA LEU A 249 1.33 0.75 11.25
C LEU A 249 1.07 -0.46 10.36
N PHE A 250 1.22 -0.27 9.04
CA PHE A 250 0.89 -1.31 8.06
C PHE A 250 1.91 -2.43 8.06
N GLN A 251 3.21 -2.11 8.07
CA GLN A 251 4.26 -3.11 8.25
C GLN A 251 4.08 -3.89 9.55
N ALA A 252 3.71 -3.20 10.64
CA ALA A 252 3.41 -3.84 11.91
C ALA A 252 2.21 -4.80 11.87
N GLN A 253 1.24 -4.64 10.96
CA GLN A 253 0.15 -5.61 10.76
C GLN A 253 0.61 -6.89 10.05
N PHE A 254 1.65 -6.80 9.21
CA PHE A 254 2.25 -7.94 8.54
C PHE A 254 3.39 -8.58 9.33
N TYR A 255 3.79 -8.04 10.49
CA TYR A 255 4.96 -8.50 11.24
C TYR A 255 4.93 -10.00 11.56
N ARG A 256 6.00 -10.70 11.24
CA ARG A 256 6.25 -12.12 11.50
C ARG A 256 7.74 -12.30 11.76
N ASN A 257 8.06 -13.14 12.73
CA ASN A 257 9.44 -13.49 13.09
C ASN A 257 9.73 -14.99 12.86
N ASP A 258 8.81 -15.69 12.20
CA ASP A 258 8.84 -17.14 11.97
C ASP A 258 9.59 -17.53 10.68
N LEU A 259 9.88 -16.57 9.79
CA LEU A 259 10.61 -16.83 8.55
C LEU A 259 12.12 -16.84 8.78
N THR A 260 12.77 -17.89 8.29
CA THR A 260 14.23 -17.96 8.22
C THR A 260 14.66 -17.47 6.84
N PRO A 261 15.49 -16.40 6.75
CA PRO A 261 15.97 -15.90 5.46
C PRO A 261 16.74 -16.98 4.71
N LEU A 262 16.82 -16.86 3.39
CA LEU A 262 17.90 -17.53 2.66
C LEU A 262 19.21 -16.76 2.89
N PRO A 263 20.37 -17.44 2.87
CA PRO A 263 21.62 -16.73 2.68
C PRO A 263 21.48 -15.91 1.40
N LEU A 264 21.71 -14.61 1.49
CA LEU A 264 21.97 -13.84 0.28
C LEU A 264 23.25 -14.44 -0.35
N PRO A 265 23.36 -14.49 -1.70
CA PRO A 265 24.54 -15.02 -2.36
C PRO A 265 25.81 -14.46 -1.71
N ASP A 266 26.76 -15.34 -1.39
CA ASP A 266 28.08 -14.91 -0.91
C ASP A 266 28.73 -14.07 -2.03
N ASN A 267 29.02 -12.81 -1.72
CA ASN A 267 29.69 -11.87 -2.63
C ASN A 267 31.16 -12.23 -2.83
#